data_AF-A0A828Y4R9-F1
#
_entry.id   AF-A0A828Y4R9-F1
#
_cell.length_a   1.000
_cell.length_b   1.000
_cell.length_c   1.000
_cell.angle_alpha   90.00
_cell.angle_beta   90.00
_cell.angle_gamma   90.00
#
_symmetry.space_group_name_H-M   'P 1'
#
loop_
_entity.id
_entity.type
_entity.pdbx_description
1 polymer ?
#
loop_
_entity_poly.entity_id
_entity_poly.type
_entity_poly.pdbx_seq_one_letter_code
_entity_poly.pdbx_strand_id
1 'polypeptide(L)'
;MFFLDADKESYPNYYPLILKLLKPGGLLIADNVLWGGSVSDPSHQEPSTIGIRKFNELVYNDPLVDVSLVPIADGVSLVRKR
;
A
#
# COMPACT_ATOMS: atom_id res chain seq x y z
N MET A 1 10.99 -6.31 -8.82
CA MET A 1 9.95 -5.26 -8.79
C MET A 1 8.62 -5.98 -8.72
N PHE A 2 7.72 -5.53 -7.87
CA PHE A 2 6.34 -6.01 -7.79
C PHE A 2 5.38 -4.85 -8.08
N PHE A 3 4.29 -5.13 -8.78
CA PHE A 3 3.16 -4.23 -8.95
C PHE A 3 1.96 -4.86 -8.26
N LEU A 4 1.36 -4.16 -7.31
CA LEU A 4 0.22 -4.60 -6.52
C LEU A 4 -1.02 -3.82 -6.96
N ASP A 5 -1.86 -4.52 -7.72
CA ASP A 5 -3.21 -4.10 -8.09
C ASP A 5 -4.12 -5.32 -8.08
N ALA A 6 -4.69 -5.61 -6.91
CA ALA A 6 -5.48 -6.80 -6.61
C ALA A 6 -6.69 -6.43 -5.73
N ASP A 7 -7.30 -7.40 -5.06
CA ASP A 7 -8.35 -7.14 -4.08
C ASP A 7 -7.79 -6.35 -2.89
N LYS A 8 -8.41 -5.19 -2.62
CA LYS A 8 -7.92 -4.21 -1.67
C LYS A 8 -7.99 -4.68 -0.20
N GLU A 9 -8.94 -5.57 0.10
CA GLU A 9 -9.09 -6.19 1.41
C GLU A 9 -7.85 -6.98 1.83
N SER A 10 -7.18 -7.63 0.87
CA SER A 10 -6.00 -8.46 1.13
C SER A 10 -4.67 -7.72 1.00
N TYR A 11 -4.64 -6.44 0.64
CA TYR A 11 -3.40 -5.65 0.58
C TYR A 11 -2.52 -5.77 1.84
N PRO A 12 -3.09 -5.67 3.07
CA PRO A 12 -2.31 -5.87 4.30
C PRO A 12 -1.65 -7.26 4.39
N ASN A 13 -2.26 -8.28 3.78
CA ASN A 13 -1.74 -9.65 3.78
C ASN A 13 -0.67 -9.85 2.68
N TYR A 14 -0.83 -9.19 1.54
CA TYR A 14 0.14 -9.26 0.45
C TYR A 14 1.45 -8.56 0.78
N TYR A 15 1.38 -7.41 1.46
CA TYR A 15 2.54 -6.59 1.79
C TYR A 15 3.72 -7.36 2.43
N PRO A 16 3.56 -8.08 3.56
CA PRO A 16 4.66 -8.79 4.20
C PRO A 16 5.21 -9.94 3.34
N LEU A 17 4.37 -10.59 2.54
CA LEU A 17 4.78 -11.65 1.62
C LEU A 17 5.64 -11.09 0.48
N ILE A 18 5.21 -9.96 -0.11
CA ILE A 18 5.97 -9.25 -1.13
C ILE A 18 7.30 -8.77 -0.56
N LEU A 19 7.29 -8.18 0.64
CA LEU A 19 8.51 -7.67 1.27
C LEU A 19 9.51 -8.79 1.56
N LYS A 20 9.06 -10.00 1.91
CA LYS A 20 9.91 -11.18 2.08
C LYS A 20 10.59 -11.60 0.77
N LEU A 21 9.90 -11.48 -0.37
CA LEU A 21 10.41 -11.85 -1.69
C LEU A 21 11.27 -10.76 -2.34
N LEU A 22 11.07 -9.49 -1.96
CA LEU A 22 11.88 -8.38 -2.43
C LEU A 22 13.31 -8.47 -1.88
N LYS A 23 14.28 -8.24 -2.75
CA LYS A 23 15.68 -8.00 -2.38
C LYS A 23 15.83 -6.57 -1.81
N PRO A 24 16.85 -6.31 -0.98
CA PRO A 24 17.25 -4.94 -0.63
C PRO A 24 17.40 -4.06 -1.88
N GLY A 25 16.91 -2.83 -1.81
CA GLY A 25 16.77 -1.90 -2.92
C GLY A 25 15.61 -2.19 -3.89
N GLY A 26 14.89 -3.30 -3.73
CA GLY A 26 13.78 -3.67 -4.58
C GLY A 26 12.54 -2.79 -4.37
N LEU A 27 11.75 -2.62 -5.45
CA LEU A 27 10.58 -1.74 -5.49
C LEU A 27 9.27 -2.54 -5.52
N LEU A 28 8.34 -2.18 -4.63
CA LEU A 28 6.91 -2.43 -4.72
C LEU A 28 6.22 -1.15 -5.16
N ILE A 29 5.34 -1.26 -6.16
CA ILE A 29 4.44 -0.21 -6.61
C ILE A 29 3.03 -0.68 -6.27
N ALA A 30 2.30 0.05 -5.43
CA ALA A 30 0.91 -0.29 -5.04
C ALA A 30 -0.05 0.78 -5.57
N ASP A 31 -1.09 0.35 -6.31
CA ASP A 31 -2.07 1.24 -6.94
C ASP A 31 -3.34 1.43 -6.09
N ASN A 32 -4.03 2.55 -6.34
CA ASN A 32 -5.28 3.03 -5.73
C ASN A 32 -5.21 3.21 -4.20
N VAL A 33 -4.10 3.74 -3.71
CA VAL A 33 -3.88 3.90 -2.26
C VAL A 33 -4.65 5.07 -1.63
N LEU A 34 -5.20 5.99 -2.44
CA LEU A 34 -6.11 7.04 -1.97
C LEU A 34 -7.58 6.59 -2.00
N TRP A 35 -7.91 5.54 -2.76
CA TRP A 35 -9.21 4.87 -2.80
C TRP A 35 -10.40 5.84 -2.94
N GLY A 36 -10.33 6.73 -3.94
CA GLY A 36 -11.32 7.78 -4.20
C GLY A 36 -11.43 8.82 -3.08
N GLY A 37 -10.43 8.92 -2.22
CA GLY A 37 -10.46 9.73 -1.00
C GLY A 37 -11.12 9.04 0.21
N SER A 38 -11.73 7.86 0.02
CA SER A 38 -12.46 7.13 1.06
C SER A 38 -11.59 6.78 2.27
N VAL A 39 -10.28 6.59 2.06
CA VAL A 39 -9.34 6.31 3.16
C VAL A 39 -9.27 7.44 4.18
N SER A 40 -9.61 8.68 3.79
CA SER A 40 -9.61 9.84 4.68
C SER A 40 -10.90 10.03 5.48
N ASP A 41 -12.01 9.40 5.05
CA ASP A 41 -13.30 9.51 5.72
C ASP A 41 -13.47 8.40 6.78
N PRO A 42 -13.41 8.70 8.09
CA PRO A 42 -13.53 7.68 9.13
C PRO A 42 -14.92 7.04 9.22
N SER A 43 -15.95 7.61 8.60
CA SER A 43 -17.29 7.01 8.57
C SER A 43 -17.42 5.90 7.52
N HIS A 44 -16.53 5.87 6.52
CA HIS A 44 -16.55 4.90 5.44
C HIS A 44 -15.90 3.58 5.90
N GLN A 45 -16.71 2.54 6.11
CA GLN A 45 -16.29 1.27 6.73
C GLN A 45 -16.37 0.06 5.78
N GLU A 46 -16.36 0.30 4.47
CA GLU A 46 -16.29 -0.81 3.50
C GLU A 46 -15.00 -1.62 3.71
N PRO A 47 -15.05 -2.97 3.60
CA PRO A 47 -13.89 -3.82 3.81
C PRO A 47 -12.67 -3.42 2.98
N SER A 48 -12.88 -3.04 1.71
CA SER A 48 -11.85 -2.56 0.79
C SER A 48 -11.15 -1.30 1.33
N THR A 49 -11.92 -0.32 1.79
CA THR A 49 -11.43 0.93 2.37
C THR A 49 -10.64 0.67 3.67
N ILE A 50 -11.14 -0.22 4.53
CA ILE A 50 -10.41 -0.63 5.74
C ILE A 50 -9.09 -1.33 5.36
N GLY A 51 -9.09 -2.16 4.33
CA GLY A 51 -7.91 -2.84 3.80
C GLY A 51 -6.84 -1.86 3.35
N ILE A 52 -7.21 -0.84 2.55
CA ILE A 52 -6.25 0.18 2.08
C ILE A 52 -5.75 1.06 3.22
N ARG A 53 -6.60 1.45 4.18
CA ARG A 53 -6.13 2.19 5.38
C ARG A 53 -5.08 1.40 6.15
N LYS A 54 -5.37 0.12 6.45
CA LYS A 54 -4.42 -0.76 7.13
C LYS A 54 -3.13 -0.93 6.34
N PHE A 55 -3.21 -1.08 5.02
CA PHE A 55 -2.03 -1.16 4.17
C PHE A 55 -1.19 0.12 4.24
N ASN A 56 -1.82 1.29 4.11
CA ASN A 56 -1.13 2.59 4.19
C ASN A 56 -0.46 2.79 5.55
N GLU A 57 -1.14 2.43 6.64
CA GLU A 57 -0.57 2.46 8.00
C GLU A 57 0.61 1.50 8.15
N LEU A 58 0.51 0.28 7.63
CA LEU A 58 1.61 -0.70 7.68
C LEU A 58 2.84 -0.19 6.94
N VAL A 59 2.68 0.27 5.71
CA VAL A 59 3.79 0.77 4.89
C VAL A 59 4.42 2.01 5.51
N TYR A 60 3.61 2.95 6.01
CA TYR A 60 4.11 4.19 6.61
C TYR A 60 4.93 3.94 7.88
N ASN A 61 4.54 2.94 8.68
CA ASN A 61 5.20 2.63 9.95
C ASN A 61 6.31 1.57 9.83
N ASP A 62 6.57 1.02 8.63
CA ASP A 62 7.55 -0.06 8.46
C ASP A 62 9.00 0.48 8.37
N PRO A 63 9.86 0.17 9.35
CA PRO A 63 11.25 0.65 9.38
C PRO A 63 12.19 -0.10 8.41
N LEU A 64 11.69 -1.02 7.58
CA LEU A 64 12.47 -1.73 6.57
C LEU A 64 12.32 -1.14 5.17
N VAL A 65 11.49 -0.12 5.01
CA VAL A 65 11.22 0.50 3.70
C VAL A 65 11.42 2.00 3.73
N ASP A 66 11.61 2.58 2.56
CA ASP A 66 11.38 3.98 2.25
C ASP A 66 10.11 4.05 1.40
N VAL A 67 9.21 4.99 1.68
CA VAL A 67 7.95 5.14 0.94
C VAL A 67 7.78 6.55 0.40
N SER A 68 7.24 6.65 -0.83
CA SER A 68 6.74 7.89 -1.42
C SER A 68 5.35 7.64 -2.00
N LEU A 69 4.35 8.38 -1.52
CA LEU A 69 3.03 8.43 -2.15
C LEU A 69 3.05 9.51 -3.23
N VAL A 70 2.72 9.13 -4.46
CA VAL A 70 2.68 10.03 -5.61
C VAL A 70 1.21 10.21 -6.02
N PRO A 71 0.69 11.46 -6.14
CA PRO A 71 -0.70 11.72 -6.46
C PRO A 71 -0.96 11.62 -7.97
N ILE A 72 -0.70 10.45 -8.54
CA ILE A 72 -1.06 10.10 -9.91
C ILE A 72 -2.29 9.18 -9.83
N ALA A 73 -3.28 9.44 -10.68
CA ALA A 73 -4.55 8.71 -10.69
C ALA A 73 -5.18 8.66 -9.27
N ASP A 74 -5.52 7.47 -8.78
CA ASP A 74 -6.09 7.27 -7.44
C ASP A 74 -5.02 7.04 -6.35
N GLY A 75 -3.83 7.60 -6.58
CA GLY A 75 -2.67 7.49 -5.69
C GLY A 75 -1.88 6.21 -5.90
N VAL A 76 -0.56 6.37 -6.01
CA VAL A 76 0.40 5.27 -6.15
C VAL A 76 1.45 5.36 -5.05
N SER A 77 1.61 4.29 -4.28
CA SER A 77 2.70 4.16 -3.31
C SER A 77 3.90 3.48 -3.95
N LEU A 78 5.04 4.18 -3.95
CA LEU A 78 6.35 3.63 -4.28
C LEU A 78 7.05 3.22 -2.99
N VAL A 79 7.19 1.91 -2.77
CA VAL A 79 7.76 1.33 -1.55
C VAL A 79 9.07 0.62 -1.90
N ARG A 80 10.19 1.22 -1.48
CA ARG A 80 11.53 0.66 -1.70
C ARG A 80 11.99 -0.06 -0.44
N LYS A 81 12.31 -1.35 -0.55
CA LYS A 81 12.95 -2.10 0.55
C LYS A 81 14.37 -1.61 0.76
N ARG A 82 14.76 -1.33 2.00
CA ARG A 82 16.15 -0.97 2.37
C ARG A 82 17.09 -2.16 2.26
#